data_AF-A0AAF0WEN7-F1
#
_entry.id   AF-A0AAF0WEN7-F1
#
_cell.length_a   1.000
_cell.length_b   1.000
_cell.length_c   1.000
_cell.angle_alpha   90.00
_cell.angle_beta   90.00
_cell.angle_gamma   90.00
#
_symmetry.space_group_name_H-M   'P 1'
#
loop_
_entity.id
_entity.type
_entity.pdbx_description
1 polymer ?
#
loop_
_entity_poly.entity_id
_entity_poly.type
_entity_poly.pdbx_seq_one_letter_code
_entity_poly.pdbx_strand_id
1 'polypeptide(L)'
;MYKVCWRNFGCSDMDILAAFEAAINDGVDVVSISIGGFSGSYDTDSIALGSFHAMRKGIITVASAGNDGPSLGSVTNHAPWIFTVAASGINRQFKSKVVLGNGKTILVSLSPNLIGVVSTKLISLRSI
;
A
#
# COMPACT_ATOMS: atom_id res chain seq x y z
N MET A 1 -4.97 9.27 -12.76
CA MET A 1 -3.85 8.48 -12.19
C MET A 1 -2.72 9.44 -11.93
N TYR A 2 -2.19 9.49 -10.71
CA TYR A 2 -1.05 10.35 -10.37
C TYR A 2 0.17 9.46 -10.13
N LYS A 3 1.30 9.77 -10.77
CA LYS A 3 2.54 9.01 -10.64
C LYS A 3 3.47 9.77 -9.71
N VAL A 4 3.80 9.16 -8.58
CA VAL A 4 4.62 9.80 -7.54
C VAL A 4 5.91 9.05 -7.22
N CYS A 5 6.11 7.88 -7.82
CA CYS A 5 7.28 7.04 -7.57
C CYS A 5 8.08 6.78 -8.84
N TRP A 6 9.39 6.73 -8.67
CA TRP A 6 10.37 6.58 -9.74
C TRP A 6 11.41 5.54 -9.36
N ARG A 7 11.83 4.74 -10.35
CA ARG A 7 12.79 3.63 -10.17
C ARG A 7 14.05 4.00 -9.39
N ASN A 8 14.62 5.19 -9.65
CA ASN A 8 15.91 5.59 -9.09
C ASN A 8 15.80 6.40 -7.81
N PHE A 9 14.63 7.00 -7.53
CA PHE A 9 14.46 7.98 -6.46
C PHE A 9 13.36 7.62 -5.45
N GLY A 10 12.66 6.50 -5.66
CA GLY A 10 11.51 6.13 -4.84
C GLY A 10 10.36 7.11 -5.01
N CYS A 11 9.56 7.28 -3.96
CA CYS A 11 8.43 8.20 -3.93
C CYS A 11 8.83 9.39 -3.06
N SER A 12 8.99 10.57 -3.66
CA SER A 12 9.39 11.76 -2.89
C SER A 12 8.17 12.36 -2.18
N ASP A 13 8.39 12.94 -0.99
CA ASP A 13 7.32 13.63 -0.24
C ASP A 13 6.68 14.76 -1.06
N MET A 14 7.50 15.46 -1.87
CA MET A 14 7.05 16.53 -2.75
C MET A 14 6.10 16.02 -3.83
N ASP A 15 6.42 14.88 -4.47
CA ASP A 15 5.55 14.27 -5.49
C ASP A 15 4.24 13.76 -4.87
N ILE A 16 4.29 13.21 -3.66
CA ILE A 16 3.12 12.73 -2.92
C ILE A 16 2.17 13.90 -2.60
N LEU A 17 2.70 15.00 -2.04
CA LEU A 17 1.89 16.17 -1.71
C LEU A 17 1.29 16.82 -2.97
N ALA A 18 2.08 16.97 -4.04
CA ALA A 18 1.58 17.51 -5.30
C ALA A 18 0.45 16.64 -5.89
N ALA A 19 0.54 15.31 -5.76
CA ALA A 19 -0.52 14.41 -6.18
C ALA A 19 -1.78 14.52 -5.32
N PHE A 20 -1.65 14.71 -4.00
CA PHE A 20 -2.80 14.96 -3.13
C PHE A 20 -3.51 16.27 -3.50
N GLU A 21 -2.76 17.36 -3.71
CA GLU A 21 -3.35 18.64 -4.13
C GLU A 21 -4.06 18.51 -5.48
N ALA A 22 -3.43 17.85 -6.46
CA ALA A 22 -4.05 17.61 -7.76
C ALA A 22 -5.32 16.74 -7.64
N ALA A 23 -5.27 15.65 -6.87
CA ALA A 23 -6.42 14.78 -6.64
C ALA A 23 -7.59 15.49 -5.97
N ILE A 24 -7.31 16.34 -4.97
CA ILE A 24 -8.32 17.16 -4.30
C ILE A 24 -8.94 18.16 -5.27
N ASN A 25 -8.12 18.83 -6.08
CA ASN A 25 -8.60 19.82 -7.06
C ASN A 25 -9.40 19.19 -8.19
N ASP A 26 -9.04 17.97 -8.60
CA ASP A 26 -9.77 17.18 -9.59
C ASP A 26 -11.09 16.61 -9.02
N GLY A 27 -11.32 16.74 -7.71
CA GLY A 27 -12.57 16.35 -7.07
C GLY A 27 -12.78 14.84 -6.98
N VAL A 28 -11.72 14.06 -6.75
CA VAL A 28 -11.84 12.60 -6.60
C VAL A 28 -12.65 12.23 -5.37
N ASP A 29 -13.35 11.09 -5.42
CA ASP A 29 -14.11 10.60 -4.25
C ASP A 29 -13.25 9.85 -3.23
N VAL A 30 -12.19 9.18 -3.70
CA VAL A 30 -11.32 8.30 -2.90
C VAL A 30 -9.88 8.39 -3.39
N VAL A 31 -8.92 8.44 -2.46
CA VAL A 31 -7.49 8.28 -2.77
C VAL A 31 -7.04 6.89 -2.36
N SER A 32 -6.38 6.17 -3.28
CA SER A 32 -5.72 4.90 -3.01
C SER A 32 -4.21 5.05 -3.08
N ILE A 33 -3.55 4.77 -1.96
CA ILE A 33 -2.10 4.89 -1.86
C ILE A 33 -1.51 3.61 -1.27
N SER A 34 -0.66 2.93 -2.04
CA SER A 34 0.09 1.75 -1.59
C SER A 34 1.57 2.11 -1.43
N ILE A 35 1.80 3.15 -0.66
CA ILE A 35 3.10 3.73 -0.33
C ILE A 35 3.09 3.96 1.18
N GLY A 36 4.24 3.83 1.82
CA GLY A 36 4.44 4.18 3.21
C GLY A 36 5.84 4.75 3.39
N GLY A 37 6.00 5.59 4.40
CA GLY A 37 7.29 6.14 4.81
C GLY A 37 7.67 5.65 6.20
N PHE A 38 8.71 6.26 6.76
CA PHE A 38 9.09 6.03 8.15
C PHE A 38 8.00 6.56 9.09
N SER A 39 7.70 5.83 10.16
CA SER A 39 6.71 6.26 11.17
C SER A 39 7.28 7.42 12.00
N GLY A 40 6.99 8.64 11.58
CA GLY A 40 7.30 9.89 12.30
C GLY A 40 6.05 10.52 12.91
N SER A 41 6.19 11.77 13.35
CA SER A 41 5.03 12.59 13.76
C SER A 41 4.18 12.98 12.54
N TYR A 42 2.87 13.13 12.72
CA TYR A 42 1.93 13.40 11.62
C TYR A 42 2.20 14.69 10.84
N ASP A 43 2.85 15.67 11.47
CA ASP A 43 3.25 16.95 10.87
C ASP A 43 4.46 16.85 9.95
N THR A 44 5.19 15.74 10.01
CA THR A 44 6.36 15.46 9.17
C THR A 44 6.11 14.39 8.11
N ASP A 45 4.95 13.74 8.14
CA ASP A 45 4.54 12.69 7.21
C ASP A 45 3.69 13.29 6.07
N SER A 46 4.21 13.23 4.85
CA SER A 46 3.55 13.74 3.64
C SER A 46 2.21 13.07 3.35
N ILE A 47 2.07 11.77 3.66
CA ILE A 47 0.82 11.02 3.51
C ILE A 47 -0.17 11.46 4.57
N ALA A 48 0.26 11.62 5.82
CA ALA A 48 -0.61 12.11 6.91
C ALA A 48 -1.13 13.51 6.62
N LEU A 49 -0.27 14.44 6.17
CA LEU A 49 -0.66 15.80 5.79
C LEU A 49 -1.60 15.81 4.57
N GLY A 50 -1.21 15.17 3.47
CA GLY A 50 -2.02 15.13 2.24
C GLY A 50 -3.41 14.51 2.47
N SER A 51 -3.47 13.41 3.22
CA SER A 51 -4.72 12.75 3.59
C SER A 51 -5.59 13.59 4.53
N PHE A 52 -4.99 14.39 5.42
CA PHE A 52 -5.74 15.31 6.28
C PHE A 52 -6.45 16.38 5.44
N HIS A 53 -5.75 16.97 4.47
CA HIS A 53 -6.34 17.92 3.53
C HIS A 53 -7.45 17.30 2.67
N ALA A 54 -7.25 16.06 2.22
CA ALA A 54 -8.28 15.30 1.50
C ALA A 54 -9.52 15.05 2.37
N MET A 55 -9.33 14.62 3.62
CA MET A 55 -10.42 14.35 4.57
C MET A 55 -11.26 15.60 4.83
N ARG A 56 -10.63 16.79 4.93
CA ARG A 56 -11.35 18.08 5.07
C ARG A 56 -12.26 18.41 3.89
N LYS A 57 -12.05 17.78 2.74
CA LYS A 57 -12.88 17.90 1.53
C LYS A 57 -13.84 16.73 1.35
N GLY A 58 -13.93 15.82 2.34
CA GLY A 58 -14.79 14.64 2.28
C GLY A 58 -14.20 13.47 1.47
N ILE A 59 -12.90 13.51 1.17
CA ILE A 59 -12.21 12.50 0.37
C ILE A 59 -11.48 11.55 1.32
N ILE A 60 -11.85 10.27 1.29
CA ILE A 60 -11.22 9.25 2.14
C ILE A 60 -9.92 8.74 1.51
N THR A 61 -8.86 8.63 2.32
CA THR A 61 -7.60 8.02 1.89
C THR A 61 -7.51 6.60 2.41
N VAL A 62 -7.33 5.65 1.49
CA VAL A 62 -7.10 4.22 1.80
C VAL A 62 -5.62 3.92 1.60
N ALA A 63 -4.93 3.52 2.67
CA ALA A 63 -3.48 3.29 2.68
C ALA A 63 -3.09 1.89 3.18
N SER A 64 -1.97 1.36 2.71
CA SER A 64 -1.42 0.10 3.23
C SER A 64 -0.78 0.26 4.61
N ALA A 65 -0.90 -0.73 5.50
CA ALA A 65 -0.26 -0.70 6.82
C ALA A 65 1.28 -0.75 6.81
N GLY A 66 1.88 -1.23 5.71
CA GLY A 66 3.30 -1.54 5.61
C GLY A 66 3.58 -3.04 5.65
N ASN A 67 4.80 -3.44 5.28
CA ASN A 67 5.22 -4.84 5.19
C ASN A 67 6.35 -5.20 6.17
N ASP A 68 6.66 -4.31 7.12
CA ASP A 68 7.79 -4.45 8.06
C ASP A 68 7.42 -5.21 9.35
N GLY A 69 6.23 -5.82 9.38
CA GLY A 69 5.82 -6.72 10.45
C GLY A 69 6.70 -7.97 10.55
N PRO A 70 6.52 -8.81 11.59
CA PRO A 70 5.39 -8.87 12.52
C PRO A 70 5.64 -8.19 13.87
N SER A 71 6.72 -7.43 14.03
CA SER A 71 7.02 -6.73 15.29
C SER A 71 5.92 -5.71 15.66
N LEU A 72 5.70 -5.53 16.95
CA LEU A 72 4.78 -4.50 17.46
C LEU A 72 5.26 -3.10 17.01
N GLY A 73 4.32 -2.25 16.60
CA GLY A 73 4.63 -0.88 16.17
C GLY A 73 5.23 -0.75 14.77
N SER A 74 5.18 -1.80 13.94
CA SER A 74 5.67 -1.77 12.54
C SER A 74 4.72 -1.10 11.52
N VAL A 75 3.60 -0.54 11.97
CA VAL A 75 2.62 0.11 11.09
C VAL A 75 3.07 1.52 10.71
N THR A 76 3.04 1.87 9.42
CA THR A 76 3.53 3.16 8.91
C THR A 76 2.43 4.21 8.75
N ASN A 77 1.35 3.89 8.03
CA ASN A 77 0.24 4.81 7.78
C ASN A 77 -0.78 4.78 8.94
N HIS A 78 -0.45 5.34 10.09
CA HIS A 78 -1.23 5.18 11.33
C HIS A 78 -2.07 6.41 11.74
N ALA A 79 -2.13 7.44 10.88
CA ALA A 79 -2.90 8.64 11.18
C ALA A 79 -4.41 8.34 11.30
N PRO A 80 -5.13 8.91 12.29
CA PRO A 80 -6.52 8.52 12.59
C PRO A 80 -7.54 8.76 11.46
N TRP A 81 -7.24 9.66 10.52
CA TRP A 81 -8.10 9.97 9.37
C TRP A 81 -7.80 9.13 8.12
N ILE A 82 -6.83 8.21 8.20
CA ILE A 82 -6.49 7.28 7.13
C ILE A 82 -7.19 5.94 7.38
N PHE A 83 -7.77 5.37 6.33
CA PHE A 83 -8.26 3.99 6.37
C PHE A 83 -7.11 3.02 6.07
N THR A 84 -6.47 2.54 7.13
CA THR A 84 -5.26 1.71 7.05
C THR A 84 -5.58 0.23 6.90
N VAL A 85 -5.03 -0.41 5.86
CA VAL A 85 -5.36 -1.77 5.45
C VAL A 85 -4.18 -2.71 5.70
N ALA A 86 -4.42 -3.74 6.52
CA ALA A 86 -3.50 -4.86 6.72
C ALA A 86 -3.63 -5.91 5.60
N ALA A 87 -2.64 -6.79 5.50
CA ALA A 87 -2.61 -7.86 4.51
C ALA A 87 -3.00 -9.21 5.13
N SER A 88 -3.87 -9.97 4.46
CA SER A 88 -4.23 -11.34 4.83
C SER A 88 -4.27 -12.27 3.61
N GLY A 89 -4.16 -13.57 3.86
CA GLY A 89 -4.26 -14.60 2.83
C GLY A 89 -5.71 -14.96 2.50
N ILE A 90 -5.88 -15.55 1.31
CA ILE A 90 -7.14 -16.18 0.88
C ILE A 90 -6.98 -17.71 0.82
N ASN A 91 -8.09 -18.44 0.81
CA ASN A 91 -8.08 -19.90 0.76
C ASN A 91 -7.55 -20.51 -0.58
N ARG A 92 -7.32 -19.69 -1.61
CA ARG A 92 -6.72 -20.10 -2.89
C ARG A 92 -5.25 -20.45 -2.70
N GLN A 93 -4.82 -21.62 -3.14
CA GLN A 93 -3.41 -22.03 -3.11
C GLN A 93 -2.81 -22.05 -4.52
N PHE A 94 -1.59 -21.52 -4.67
CA PHE A 94 -0.79 -21.66 -5.89
C PHE A 94 0.11 -22.87 -5.75
N LYS A 95 -0.02 -23.86 -6.62
CA LYS A 95 0.74 -25.12 -6.54
C LYS A 95 1.72 -25.24 -7.71
N SER A 96 2.98 -25.55 -7.41
CA SER A 96 4.02 -25.87 -8.39
C SER A 96 4.55 -27.27 -8.16
N LYS A 97 4.79 -28.02 -9.24
CA LYS A 97 5.38 -29.36 -9.20
C LYS A 97 6.88 -29.25 -9.41
N VAL A 98 7.66 -29.78 -8.48
CA VAL A 98 9.11 -29.90 -8.57
C VAL A 98 9.46 -31.38 -8.74
N VAL A 99 10.09 -31.72 -9.87
CA VAL A 99 10.60 -33.08 -10.11
C VAL A 99 12.09 -33.09 -9.81
N LEU A 100 12.51 -33.90 -8.85
CA LEU A 100 13.89 -34.06 -8.44
C LEU A 100 14.63 -35.03 -9.38
N GLY A 101 15.96 -34.95 -9.43
CA GLY A 101 16.79 -35.84 -10.27
C GLY A 101 16.69 -37.33 -9.94
N ASN A 102 16.16 -37.68 -8.77
CA ASN A 102 15.85 -39.06 -8.36
C ASN A 102 14.41 -39.50 -8.73
N GLY A 103 13.69 -38.72 -9.54
CA GLY A 103 12.31 -39.00 -9.97
C GLY A 103 11.23 -38.65 -8.94
N LYS A 104 11.60 -38.24 -7.71
CA LYS A 104 10.63 -37.84 -6.69
C LYS A 104 9.98 -36.51 -7.08
N THR A 105 8.65 -36.49 -7.10
CA THR A 105 7.87 -35.27 -7.34
C THR A 105 7.41 -34.66 -6.01
N ILE A 106 7.71 -33.37 -5.81
CA ILE A 106 7.25 -32.57 -4.67
C ILE A 106 6.23 -31.55 -5.18
N LEU A 107 5.07 -31.50 -4.54
CA LEU A 107 4.10 -30.43 -4.73
C LEU A 107 4.40 -29.30 -3.74
N VAL A 108 4.95 -28.20 -4.25
CA VAL A 108 5.15 -26.98 -3.48
C VAL A 108 3.87 -26.17 -3.56
N SER A 109 3.17 -26.01 -2.44
CA SER A 109 1.98 -25.18 -2.35
C SER A 109 2.34 -23.86 -1.68
N LEU A 110 2.25 -22.77 -2.44
CA LEU A 110 2.24 -21.41 -1.91
C LEU A 110 0.79 -21.08 -1.54
N SER A 111 0.45 -21.26 -0.27
CA SER A 111 -0.74 -20.61 0.27
C SER A 111 -0.41 -19.12 0.47
N PRO A 112 -1.21 -18.17 -0.06
CA PRO A 112 -1.05 -16.75 0.22
C PRO A 112 -1.40 -16.40 1.67
N ASN A 113 -1.59 -17.40 2.56
CA ASN A 113 -1.58 -17.24 4.02
C ASN A 113 -0.28 -16.60 4.57
N LEU A 114 0.66 -16.17 3.73
CA LEU A 114 1.86 -15.45 4.14
C LEU A 114 2.06 -14.02 3.60
N ILE A 115 1.41 -13.55 2.52
CA ILE A 115 1.48 -12.12 2.11
C ILE A 115 0.24 -11.80 1.25
N GLY A 116 -0.48 -10.74 1.59
CA GLY A 116 -1.83 -10.45 1.12
C GLY A 116 -1.97 -9.60 -0.16
N VAL A 117 -3.13 -9.75 -0.80
CA VAL A 117 -3.65 -8.85 -1.84
C VAL A 117 -5.14 -8.66 -1.56
N VAL A 118 -5.54 -7.46 -1.14
CA VAL A 118 -6.95 -7.03 -1.14
C VAL A 118 -7.23 -6.39 -2.50
N SER A 119 -8.15 -6.98 -3.27
CA SER A 119 -8.60 -6.44 -4.56
C SER A 119 -9.82 -5.56 -4.33
N THR A 120 -9.63 -4.25 -4.41
CA THR A 120 -10.71 -3.27 -4.58
C THR A 120 -10.44 -2.48 -5.85
N LYS A 121 -11.48 -2.15 -6.61
CA LYS A 121 -11.39 -1.30 -7.80
C LYS A 121 -11.00 0.11 -7.33
N LEU A 122 -9.71 0.45 -7.40
CA LEU A 122 -9.12 1.68 -6.86
C LEU A 122 -8.33 2.40 -7.96
N ILE A 123 -8.45 3.73 -8.03
CA ILE A 123 -7.55 4.57 -8.82
C ILE A 123 -6.22 4.60 -8.07
N SER A 124 -5.28 3.81 -8.55
CA SER A 124 -4.02 3.50 -7.87
C SER A 124 -2.94 4.52 -8.20
N LEU A 125 -2.33 5.10 -7.16
CA LEU A 125 -0.96 5.62 -7.23
C LEU A 125 -0.02 4.41 -7.26
N ARG A 126 0.60 4.11 -8.40
CA ARG A 126 1.50 2.95 -8.56
C ARG A 126 2.92 3.40 -8.85
N SER A 127 3.89 2.76 -8.17
CA SER A 127 5.29 2.72 -8.59
C SER A 127 5.48 1.65 -9.66
N ILE A 128 6.26 1.94 -10.71
CA ILE A 128 6.66 0.98 -11.76
C ILE A 128 8.02 0.41 -11.41
#